data_AF-A0A6A6SU76-F1
#
_entry.id   AF-A0A6A6SU76-F1
#
_cell.length_a   1.000
_cell.length_b   1.000
_cell.length_c   1.000
_cell.angle_alpha   90.00
_cell.angle_beta   90.00
_cell.angle_gamma   90.00
#
_symmetry.space_group_name_H-M   'P 1'
#
loop_
_entity.id
_entity.type
_entity.pdbx_description
1 polymer ?
#
loop_
_entity_poly.entity_id
_entity_poly.type
_entity_poly.pdbx_seq_one_letter_code
_entity_poly.pdbx_strand_id
1 'polypeptide(L)'
;MANVRTFELPHFPQYPVHVALFKNVTNVAYLRSQLLEANAAFDYAFLDASMILSPTHLLSATQHALHHYQTSRLKARTPHSELVFRLHPNNNIGESYRKFGISDSTTVLIAVKLQLPHEDGDGDGGGDGGGDGGGDGGGDAGVTRESVSRHLGENVEGESVEIGEDGEGLGRFCDLAAVRKVYKLDGGGGDGGKGKGKGKKGAVNGGANGTVDEVDERKEVEAVVLGMMTIKGS
;
A
#
# COMPACT_ATOMS: atom_id res chain seq x y z
N MET A 1 -11.76 17.07 5.23
CA MET A 1 -10.84 16.11 5.90
C MET A 1 -11.06 14.76 5.25
N ALA A 2 -9.99 14.03 4.97
CA ALA A 2 -10.09 12.70 4.36
C ALA A 2 -10.33 11.61 5.41
N ASN A 3 -11.05 10.55 5.04
CA ASN A 3 -11.17 9.35 5.86
C ASN A 3 -9.83 8.60 5.89
N VAL A 4 -9.18 8.60 7.06
CA VAL A 4 -7.91 7.91 7.29
C VAL A 4 -8.11 6.84 8.34
N ARG A 5 -7.65 5.62 8.07
CA ARG A 5 -7.55 4.50 9.02
C ARG A 5 -6.09 4.32 9.43
N THR A 6 -5.85 4.10 10.71
CA THR A 6 -4.51 3.76 11.23
C THR A 6 -4.46 2.26 11.50
N PHE A 7 -3.44 1.59 10.99
CA PHE A 7 -3.13 0.20 11.29
C PHE A 7 -1.86 0.12 12.11
N GLU A 8 -1.87 -0.73 13.13
CA GLU A 8 -0.68 -1.09 13.89
C GLU A 8 -0.19 -2.45 13.40
N LEU A 9 1.09 -2.53 13.06
CA LEU A 9 1.69 -3.77 12.60
C LEU A 9 2.17 -4.58 13.81
N PRO A 10 1.83 -5.88 13.93
CA PRO A 10 2.15 -6.68 15.13
C PRO A 10 3.63 -6.69 15.52
N HIS A 11 4.53 -6.63 14.54
CA HIS A 11 5.99 -6.66 14.77
C HIS A 11 6.62 -5.26 14.78
N PHE A 12 5.87 -4.22 14.42
CA PHE A 12 6.33 -2.84 14.33
C PHE A 12 5.28 -1.86 14.89
N PRO A 13 4.82 -2.03 16.15
CA PRO A 13 3.78 -1.18 16.74
C PRO A 13 4.18 0.29 16.83
N GLN A 14 5.49 0.56 16.89
CA GLN A 14 6.05 1.92 16.95
C GLN A 14 6.03 2.66 15.59
N TYR A 15 5.58 2.01 14.52
CA TYR A 15 5.43 2.62 13.19
C TYR A 15 3.97 2.52 12.70
N PRO A 16 3.03 3.31 13.26
CA PRO A 16 1.66 3.35 12.78
C PRO A 16 1.57 3.63 11.28
N VAL A 17 0.66 2.93 10.61
CA VAL A 17 0.44 3.01 9.16
C VAL A 17 -0.89 3.71 8.92
N HIS A 18 -0.85 4.94 8.42
CA HIS A 18 -2.05 5.69 8.05
C HIS A 18 -2.41 5.42 6.59
N VAL A 19 -3.63 4.93 6.36
CA VAL A 19 -4.14 4.56 5.04
C VAL A 19 -5.41 5.33 4.75
N ALA A 20 -5.50 5.89 3.55
CA ALA A 20 -6.71 6.51 3.02
C ALA A 20 -7.04 5.92 1.65
N LEU A 21 -8.33 5.81 1.34
CA LEU A 21 -8.83 5.33 0.05
C LEU A 21 -9.67 6.44 -0.59
N PHE A 22 -9.41 6.73 -1.86
CA PHE A 22 -10.15 7.71 -2.64
C PHE A 22 -10.66 7.08 -3.92
N LYS A 23 -11.86 7.47 -4.35
CA LYS A 23 -12.43 7.13 -5.66
C LYS A 23 -12.75 8.39 -6.46
N ASN A 24 -12.92 8.23 -7.77
CA ASN A 24 -13.19 9.33 -8.70
C ASN A 24 -12.10 10.42 -8.63
N VAL A 25 -10.83 10.01 -8.49
CA VAL A 25 -9.71 10.95 -8.39
C VAL A 25 -9.44 11.59 -9.73
N THR A 26 -9.32 12.92 -9.78
CA THR A 26 -9.14 13.70 -11.02
C THR A 26 -7.76 14.32 -11.16
N ASN A 27 -7.06 14.57 -10.06
CA ASN A 27 -5.78 15.29 -10.05
C ASN A 27 -4.54 14.37 -9.93
N VAL A 28 -4.61 13.15 -10.44
CA VAL A 28 -3.50 12.17 -10.33
C VAL A 28 -2.21 12.68 -10.98
N ALA A 29 -2.30 13.43 -12.07
CA ALA A 29 -1.14 14.04 -12.72
C ALA A 29 -0.38 14.99 -11.78
N TYR A 30 -1.11 15.76 -10.96
CA TYR A 30 -0.53 16.64 -9.94
C TYR A 30 0.14 15.81 -8.83
N LEU A 31 -0.56 14.82 -8.26
CA LEU A 31 0.02 13.96 -7.22
C LEU A 31 1.30 13.26 -7.70
N ARG A 32 1.30 12.78 -8.94
CA ARG A 32 2.46 12.15 -9.56
C ARG A 32 3.61 13.14 -9.76
N SER A 33 3.34 14.40 -10.12
CA SER A 33 4.40 15.41 -10.24
C SER A 33 5.07 15.67 -8.89
N GLN A 34 4.29 15.74 -7.80
CA GLN A 34 4.83 15.93 -6.44
C GLN A 34 5.77 14.78 -6.03
N LEU A 35 5.44 13.53 -6.39
CA LEU A 35 6.32 12.38 -6.17
C LEU A 35 7.61 12.47 -6.99
N LEU A 36 7.53 12.87 -8.26
CA LEU A 36 8.69 12.99 -9.15
C LEU A 36 9.64 14.12 -8.75
N GLU A 37 9.08 15.22 -8.25
CA GLU A 37 9.82 16.35 -7.68
C GLU A 37 10.42 16.03 -6.30
N ALA A 38 10.11 14.85 -5.74
CA ALA A 38 10.53 14.42 -4.41
C ALA A 38 10.16 15.43 -3.31
N ASN A 39 8.95 16.00 -3.40
CA ASN A 39 8.43 16.91 -2.39
C ASN A 39 8.23 16.16 -1.07
N ALA A 40 8.91 16.59 0.00
CA ALA A 40 8.84 15.97 1.32
C ALA A 40 7.41 15.98 1.91
N ALA A 41 6.60 16.99 1.57
CA ALA A 41 5.19 17.04 1.97
C ALA A 41 4.37 15.89 1.36
N PHE A 42 4.80 15.36 0.21
CA PHE A 42 4.15 14.27 -0.52
C PHE A 42 4.91 12.94 -0.42
N ASP A 43 5.72 12.73 0.62
CA ASP A 43 6.32 11.40 0.87
C ASP A 43 5.25 10.40 1.34
N TYR A 44 4.48 9.89 0.38
CA TYR A 44 3.43 8.89 0.53
C TYR A 44 3.68 7.76 -0.47
N ALA A 45 3.19 6.57 -0.15
CA ALA A 45 3.00 5.54 -1.17
C ALA A 45 1.60 5.73 -1.78
N PHE A 46 1.54 6.40 -2.92
CA PHE A 46 0.32 6.48 -3.72
C PHE A 46 0.22 5.26 -4.63
N LEU A 47 -0.76 4.41 -4.36
CA LEU A 47 -0.97 3.13 -4.99
C LEU A 47 -2.23 3.13 -5.85
N ASP A 48 -2.19 2.42 -6.97
CA ASP A 48 -3.41 2.11 -7.73
C ASP A 48 -4.21 1.02 -7.00
N ALA A 49 -5.43 1.36 -6.57
CA ALA A 49 -6.26 0.43 -5.79
C ALA A 49 -6.66 -0.83 -6.57
N SER A 50 -6.61 -0.78 -7.91
CA SER A 50 -6.85 -1.96 -8.75
C SER A 50 -5.83 -3.07 -8.56
N MET A 51 -4.67 -2.75 -7.98
CA MET A 51 -3.58 -3.69 -7.78
C MET A 51 -3.47 -4.23 -6.35
N ILE A 52 -4.37 -3.82 -5.45
CA ILE A 52 -4.36 -4.24 -4.05
C ILE A 52 -5.47 -5.26 -3.79
N LEU A 53 -5.08 -6.53 -3.69
CA LEU A 53 -5.97 -7.66 -3.41
C LEU A 53 -6.73 -7.56 -2.09
N SER A 54 -6.06 -7.18 -1.00
CA SER A 54 -6.62 -7.30 0.35
C SER A 54 -5.83 -6.42 1.34
N PRO A 55 -6.37 -6.22 2.56
CA PRO A 55 -5.61 -5.61 3.66
C PRO A 55 -4.32 -6.37 3.95
N THR A 56 -4.38 -7.70 4.04
CA THR A 56 -3.21 -8.55 4.29
C THR A 56 -2.13 -8.33 3.24
N HIS A 57 -2.49 -8.29 1.96
CA HIS A 57 -1.55 -8.00 0.87
C HIS A 57 -0.82 -6.66 1.06
N LEU A 58 -1.55 -5.59 1.38
CA LEU A 58 -0.96 -4.27 1.62
C LEU A 58 -0.09 -4.24 2.88
N LEU A 59 -0.61 -4.76 4.00
CA LEU A 59 0.07 -4.71 5.30
C LEU A 59 1.31 -5.61 5.33
N SER A 60 1.30 -6.77 4.66
CA SER A 60 2.50 -7.60 4.48
C SER A 60 3.58 -6.88 3.67
N ALA A 61 3.21 -6.18 2.58
CA ALA A 61 4.16 -5.36 1.82
C ALA A 61 4.76 -4.23 2.69
N THR A 62 3.91 -3.60 3.51
CA THR A 62 4.29 -2.54 4.43
C THR A 62 5.27 -3.06 5.49
N GLN A 63 4.99 -4.22 6.07
CA GLN A 63 5.85 -4.86 7.05
C GLN A 63 7.23 -5.21 6.44
N HIS A 64 7.27 -5.69 5.19
CA HIS A 64 8.54 -5.91 4.49
C HIS A 64 9.31 -4.60 4.27
N ALA A 65 8.63 -3.53 3.87
CA ALA A 65 9.27 -2.23 3.66
C ALA A 65 9.88 -1.69 4.97
N LEU A 66 9.15 -1.78 6.08
CA LEU A 66 9.63 -1.36 7.40
C LEU A 66 10.78 -2.24 7.90
N HIS A 67 10.72 -3.56 7.71
CA HIS A 67 11.83 -4.45 8.04
C HIS A 67 13.11 -4.07 7.28
N HIS A 68 12.99 -3.74 5.98
CA HIS A 68 14.13 -3.28 5.19
C HIS A 68 14.62 -1.89 5.58
N TYR A 69 13.73 -1.01 6.02
CA TYR A 69 14.11 0.28 6.61
C TYR A 69 14.94 0.08 7.89
N GLN A 70 14.42 -0.66 8.86
CA GLN A 70 15.11 -0.89 10.14
C GLN A 70 16.44 -1.62 10.01
N THR A 71 16.53 -2.54 9.05
CA THR A 71 17.78 -3.28 8.78
C THR A 71 18.74 -2.52 7.87
N SER A 72 18.43 -1.28 7.46
CA SER A 72 19.24 -0.48 6.52
C SER A 72 19.50 -1.18 5.19
N ARG A 73 18.50 -1.93 4.69
CA ARG A 73 18.55 -2.72 3.45
C ARG A 73 17.50 -2.26 2.42
N LEU A 74 17.13 -0.99 2.45
CA LEU A 74 16.26 -0.39 1.43
C LEU A 74 16.90 -0.50 0.04
N LYS A 75 16.06 -0.73 -0.97
CA LYS A 75 16.46 -0.68 -2.38
C LYS A 75 15.91 0.58 -3.07
N ALA A 76 14.77 1.07 -2.60
CA ALA A 76 14.16 2.31 -3.03
C ALA A 76 14.63 3.50 -2.18
N ARG A 77 14.23 4.72 -2.59
CA ARG A 77 14.73 5.98 -2.00
C ARG A 77 14.18 6.26 -0.59
N THR A 78 12.91 5.94 -0.36
CA THR A 78 12.21 6.15 0.92
C THR A 78 11.45 4.88 1.32
N PRO A 79 11.15 4.66 2.62
CA PRO A 79 10.33 3.53 3.06
C PRO A 79 8.94 3.46 2.37
N HIS A 80 8.35 4.61 2.04
CA HIS A 80 7.12 4.68 1.25
C HIS A 80 7.32 4.13 -0.17
N SER A 81 8.37 4.55 -0.85
CA SER A 81 8.70 4.02 -2.18
C SER A 81 9.15 2.55 -2.15
N GLU A 82 9.73 2.10 -1.03
CA GLU A 82 10.06 0.71 -0.77
C GLU A 82 8.80 -0.15 -0.67
N LEU A 83 7.74 0.34 -0.03
CA LEU A 83 6.43 -0.35 0.01
C LEU A 83 5.93 -0.65 -1.40
N VAL A 84 5.96 0.33 -2.32
CA VAL A 84 5.55 0.11 -3.71
C VAL A 84 6.43 -0.93 -4.39
N PHE A 85 7.74 -0.89 -4.12
CA PHE A 85 8.67 -1.89 -4.61
C PHE A 85 8.38 -3.29 -4.06
N ARG A 86 7.97 -3.43 -2.79
CA ARG A 86 7.70 -4.71 -2.13
C ARG A 86 6.41 -5.39 -2.59
N LEU A 87 5.48 -4.64 -3.16
CA LEU A 87 4.30 -5.20 -3.81
C LEU A 87 4.68 -6.00 -5.06
N HIS A 88 5.65 -5.55 -5.87
CA HIS A 88 5.95 -6.24 -7.12
C HIS A 88 6.69 -7.58 -6.91
N PRO A 89 6.38 -8.66 -7.67
CA PRO A 89 7.05 -9.95 -7.53
C PRO A 89 8.50 -9.98 -8.04
N ASN A 90 8.90 -9.03 -8.89
CA ASN A 90 10.25 -8.94 -9.45
C ASN A 90 11.07 -7.78 -8.83
N ASN A 91 12.38 -7.76 -9.05
CA ASN A 91 13.30 -6.74 -8.51
C ASN A 91 13.42 -5.47 -9.37
N ASN A 92 12.50 -5.21 -10.30
CA ASN A 92 12.53 -4.00 -11.12
C ASN A 92 11.75 -2.88 -10.44
N ILE A 93 12.47 -1.90 -9.88
CA ILE A 93 11.89 -0.74 -9.20
C ILE A 93 10.96 0.05 -10.12
N GLY A 94 11.41 0.34 -11.36
CA GLY A 94 10.63 1.09 -12.33
C GLY A 94 9.34 0.38 -12.76
N GLU A 95 9.40 -0.95 -12.90
CA GLU A 95 8.19 -1.74 -13.18
C GLU A 95 7.24 -1.76 -11.97
N SER A 96 7.78 -1.85 -10.75
CA SER A 96 7.00 -1.79 -9.52
C SER A 96 6.17 -0.50 -9.45
N TYR A 97 6.80 0.64 -9.72
CA TYR A 97 6.11 1.94 -9.72
C TYR A 97 5.08 2.06 -10.85
N ARG A 98 5.39 1.53 -12.04
CA ARG A 98 4.45 1.55 -13.17
C ARG A 98 3.23 0.66 -12.97
N LYS A 99 3.38 -0.43 -12.20
CA LYS A 99 2.32 -1.41 -11.97
C LYS A 99 1.49 -1.11 -10.74
N PHE A 100 2.13 -0.86 -9.60
CA PHE A 100 1.44 -0.68 -8.32
C PHE A 100 1.29 0.79 -7.91
N GLY A 101 2.11 1.69 -8.44
CA GLY A 101 1.97 3.12 -8.23
C GLY A 101 0.89 3.74 -9.12
N ILE A 102 0.55 4.99 -8.83
CA ILE A 102 -0.42 5.75 -9.63
C ILE A 102 0.04 6.01 -11.07
N SER A 103 -0.93 6.00 -11.98
CA SER A 103 -0.77 6.30 -13.40
C SER A 103 -1.82 7.32 -13.85
N ASP A 104 -1.69 7.86 -15.06
CA ASP A 104 -2.63 8.85 -15.58
C ASP A 104 -4.06 8.28 -15.76
N SER A 105 -4.22 6.95 -15.75
CA SER A 105 -5.51 6.25 -15.78
C SER A 105 -6.07 5.91 -14.40
N THR A 106 -5.33 6.15 -13.32
CA THR A 106 -5.79 5.79 -11.97
C THR A 106 -6.98 6.66 -11.57
N THR A 107 -8.09 6.02 -11.22
CA THR A 107 -9.31 6.70 -10.74
C THR A 107 -9.63 6.38 -9.28
N VAL A 108 -9.02 5.32 -8.75
CA VAL A 108 -9.13 4.88 -7.36
C VAL A 108 -7.73 4.76 -6.77
N LEU A 109 -7.46 5.54 -5.74
CA LEU A 109 -6.15 5.73 -5.14
C LEU A 109 -6.16 5.22 -3.70
N ILE A 110 -5.13 4.46 -3.33
CA ILE A 110 -4.79 4.21 -1.92
C ILE A 110 -3.57 5.05 -1.57
N ALA A 111 -3.68 5.88 -0.54
CA ALA A 111 -2.57 6.64 0.00
C ALA A 111 -2.11 6.00 1.31
N VAL A 112 -0.82 5.64 1.40
CA VAL A 112 -0.22 5.09 2.62
C VAL A 112 0.87 6.03 3.12
N LYS A 113 0.80 6.36 4.41
CA LYS A 113 1.82 7.12 5.15
C LYS A 113 2.30 6.31 6.34
N LEU A 114 3.61 6.16 6.45
CA LEU A 114 4.30 5.54 7.57
C LEU A 114 4.70 6.65 8.54
N GLN A 115 4.33 6.50 9.81
CA GLN A 115 4.85 7.35 10.87
C GLN A 115 6.25 6.84 11.24
N LEU A 116 7.26 7.47 10.67
CA LEU A 116 8.67 7.18 10.94
C LEU A 116 9.21 8.19 11.97
N PRO A 117 10.13 7.79 12.85
CA PRO A 117 10.85 8.72 13.72
C PRO A 117 11.62 9.69 12.83
N HIS A 118 11.59 10.96 13.18
CA HIS A 118 12.30 11.99 12.45
C HIS A 118 13.81 11.79 12.70
N GLU A 119 14.56 11.43 11.66
CA GLU A 119 16.03 11.49 11.70
C GLU A 119 16.45 12.95 11.55
N ASP A 120 16.19 13.77 12.58
CA ASP A 120 16.92 15.02 12.76
C ASP A 120 18.37 14.58 12.98
N GLY A 121 19.24 14.88 12.01
CA GLY A 121 20.58 14.32 11.95
C GLY A 121 21.33 14.46 13.28
N ASP A 122 21.67 13.31 13.87
CA ASP A 122 22.67 13.23 14.92
C ASP A 122 24.01 13.71 14.35
N GLY A 123 24.28 14.98 14.65
CA GLY A 123 25.60 15.55 14.60
C GLY A 123 26.54 14.79 15.53
N ASP A 124 27.77 14.65 15.07
CA ASP A 124 28.97 14.55 15.89
C ASP A 124 28.81 15.39 17.18
N GLY A 125 28.88 14.72 18.34
CA GLY A 125 28.55 15.33 19.62
C GLY A 125 28.93 14.46 20.81
N GLY A 126 30.21 14.13 20.93
CA GLY A 126 30.77 13.71 22.22
C GLY A 126 30.55 14.82 23.24
N GLY A 127 29.76 14.54 24.28
CA GLY A 127 29.45 15.49 25.34
C GLY A 127 28.96 14.79 26.59
N ASP A 128 29.89 14.41 27.45
CA ASP A 128 29.62 14.14 28.87
C ASP A 128 29.09 15.42 29.51
N GLY A 129 27.89 15.38 30.08
CA GLY A 129 27.26 16.56 30.67
C GLY A 129 25.92 16.25 31.31
N GLY A 130 25.93 15.93 32.61
CA GLY A 130 24.74 15.78 33.42
C GLY A 130 23.94 17.08 33.53
N GLY A 131 22.60 16.95 33.57
CA GLY A 131 21.67 18.05 33.77
C GLY A 131 20.30 17.54 34.16
N ASP A 132 19.97 17.68 35.43
CA ASP A 132 18.61 17.59 36.00
C ASP A 132 17.76 18.72 35.41
N GLY A 133 16.59 18.40 34.86
CA GLY A 133 15.74 19.36 34.19
C GLY A 133 14.39 18.78 33.80
N GLY A 134 13.43 18.86 34.73
CA GLY A 134 12.01 18.72 34.41
C GLY A 134 11.62 19.71 33.32
N GLY A 135 11.23 19.19 32.16
CA GLY A 135 10.77 19.93 31.00
C GLY A 135 9.49 19.31 30.49
N ASP A 136 8.43 20.10 30.54
CA ASP A 136 7.12 19.93 29.92
C ASP A 136 7.19 19.17 28.58
N GLY A 137 6.43 18.08 28.47
CA GLY A 137 6.43 17.17 27.31
C GLY A 137 5.85 17.81 26.05
N GLY A 138 6.59 18.73 25.44
CA GLY A 138 6.44 19.13 24.06
C GLY A 138 7.03 18.06 23.14
N GLY A 139 6.32 16.93 23.02
CA GLY A 139 6.71 15.85 22.11
C GLY A 139 6.50 16.29 20.66
N ASP A 140 7.62 16.34 19.92
CA ASP A 140 7.78 16.16 18.48
C ASP A 140 6.47 16.17 17.66
N ALA A 141 6.28 17.17 16.80
CA ALA A 141 5.14 17.26 15.89
C ALA A 141 5.26 16.22 14.75
N GLY A 142 5.30 14.94 15.12
CA GLY A 142 5.37 13.80 14.22
C GLY A 142 4.13 13.67 13.36
N VAL A 143 4.23 12.87 12.31
CA VAL A 143 3.12 12.57 11.40
C VAL A 143 1.96 11.94 12.18
N THR A 144 0.83 12.65 12.31
CA THR A 144 -0.39 12.17 12.98
C THR A 144 -1.49 11.83 11.99
N ARG A 145 -2.47 11.01 12.40
CA ARG A 145 -3.68 10.71 11.60
C ARG A 145 -4.40 11.98 11.15
N GLU A 146 -4.53 12.97 12.04
CA GLU A 146 -5.20 14.25 11.79
C GLU A 146 -4.44 15.08 10.76
N SER A 147 -3.11 15.16 10.89
CA SER A 147 -2.25 15.86 9.92
C SER A 147 -2.35 15.22 8.53
N VAL A 148 -2.33 13.89 8.46
CA VAL A 148 -2.48 13.13 7.21
C VAL A 148 -3.87 13.33 6.62
N SER A 149 -4.92 13.27 7.44
CA SER A 149 -6.32 13.48 7.02
C SER A 149 -6.54 14.87 6.45
N ARG A 150 -5.92 15.89 7.06
CA ARG A 150 -5.96 17.26 6.58
C ARG A 150 -5.22 17.39 5.25
N HIS A 151 -3.96 16.96 5.21
CA HIS A 151 -3.10 17.09 4.04
C HIS A 151 -3.71 16.39 2.81
N LEU A 152 -4.17 15.14 2.98
CA LEU A 152 -4.81 14.41 1.88
C LEU A 152 -6.16 15.02 1.49
N GLY A 153 -6.93 15.55 2.44
CA GLY A 153 -8.20 16.21 2.16
C GLY A 153 -8.07 17.54 1.43
N GLU A 154 -6.92 18.23 1.53
CA GLU A 154 -6.63 19.49 0.84
C GLU A 154 -6.02 19.25 -0.55
N ASN A 155 -5.31 18.14 -0.75
CA ASN A 155 -4.48 17.92 -1.96
C ASN A 155 -4.98 16.80 -2.88
N VAL A 156 -5.88 15.92 -2.44
CA VAL A 156 -6.45 14.87 -3.30
C VAL A 156 -7.85 15.29 -3.76
N GLU A 157 -8.01 15.49 -5.06
CA GLU A 157 -9.32 15.78 -5.67
C GLU A 157 -10.04 14.47 -5.97
N GLY A 158 -10.84 13.99 -5.00
CA GLY A 158 -11.64 12.77 -5.13
C GLY A 158 -12.56 12.56 -3.93
N GLU A 159 -13.36 11.50 -3.96
CA GLU A 159 -14.24 11.12 -2.86
C GLU A 159 -13.52 10.16 -1.89
N SER A 160 -13.33 10.57 -0.64
CA SER A 160 -12.73 9.71 0.38
C SER A 160 -13.69 8.60 0.82
N VAL A 161 -13.23 7.36 0.77
CA VAL A 161 -13.98 6.15 1.13
C VAL A 161 -13.58 5.69 2.52
N GLU A 162 -14.56 5.32 3.34
CA GLU A 162 -14.29 4.74 4.65
C GLU A 162 -13.70 3.33 4.54
N ILE A 163 -12.71 3.05 5.39
CA ILE A 163 -12.06 1.75 5.52
C ILE A 163 -12.49 1.15 6.85
N GLY A 164 -12.92 -0.11 6.85
CA GLY A 164 -13.30 -0.86 8.04
C GLY A 164 -12.16 -1.00 9.07
N GLU A 165 -12.45 -1.55 10.24
CA GLU A 165 -11.46 -1.70 11.31
C GLU A 165 -10.34 -2.66 10.90
N ASP A 166 -10.70 -3.77 10.25
CA ASP A 166 -9.76 -4.78 9.74
C ASP A 166 -9.30 -4.49 8.29
N GLY A 167 -9.56 -3.27 7.80
CA GLY A 167 -9.24 -2.89 6.43
C GLY A 167 -10.30 -3.29 5.41
N GLU A 168 -11.50 -3.69 5.84
CA GLU A 168 -12.59 -4.04 4.94
C GLU A 168 -12.82 -2.90 3.94
N GLY A 169 -12.87 -3.25 2.65
CA GLY A 169 -13.01 -2.29 1.55
C GLY A 169 -11.72 -1.98 0.77
N LEU A 170 -10.52 -2.21 1.31
CA LEU A 170 -9.26 -1.95 0.58
C LEU A 170 -9.13 -2.79 -0.69
N GLY A 171 -9.56 -4.06 -0.64
CA GLY A 171 -9.56 -4.95 -1.81
C GLY A 171 -10.74 -4.76 -2.76
N ARG A 172 -11.70 -3.87 -2.46
CA ARG A 172 -12.97 -3.78 -3.20
C ARG A 172 -12.80 -3.42 -4.68
N PHE A 173 -11.77 -2.65 -4.99
CA PHE A 173 -11.51 -2.13 -6.34
C PHE A 173 -10.47 -2.96 -7.10
N CYS A 174 -10.00 -4.07 -6.54
CA CYS A 174 -8.97 -4.91 -7.13
C CYS A 174 -9.42 -5.48 -8.48
N ASP A 175 -8.58 -5.33 -9.51
CA ASP A 175 -8.65 -6.08 -10.76
C ASP A 175 -7.83 -7.37 -10.62
N LEU A 176 -8.52 -8.46 -10.30
CA LEU A 176 -7.89 -9.76 -10.09
C LEU A 176 -7.15 -10.27 -11.33
N ALA A 177 -7.62 -9.93 -12.54
CA ALA A 177 -6.98 -10.35 -13.78
C ALA A 177 -5.65 -9.60 -13.99
N ALA A 178 -5.62 -8.29 -13.69
CA ALA A 178 -4.40 -7.50 -13.72
C ALA A 178 -3.36 -8.01 -12.70
N VAL A 179 -3.78 -8.32 -11.47
CA VAL A 179 -2.91 -8.89 -10.44
C VAL A 179 -2.37 -10.25 -10.88
N ARG A 180 -3.23 -11.18 -11.32
CA ARG A 180 -2.79 -12.50 -11.85
C ARG A 180 -1.73 -12.34 -12.93
N LYS A 181 -1.92 -11.40 -13.86
CA LYS A 181 -0.97 -11.13 -14.93
C LYS A 181 0.38 -10.63 -14.42
N VAL A 182 0.40 -9.72 -13.46
CA VAL A 182 1.66 -9.18 -12.88
C VAL A 182 2.43 -10.25 -12.12
N TYR A 183 1.72 -11.10 -11.37
CA TYR A 183 2.32 -12.24 -10.66
C TYR A 183 2.51 -13.49 -11.52
N LYS A 184 2.20 -13.41 -12.83
CA LYS A 184 2.32 -14.53 -13.78
C LYS A 184 1.60 -15.80 -13.31
N LEU A 185 0.44 -15.58 -12.69
CA LEU A 185 -0.47 -16.63 -12.23
C LEU A 185 -1.36 -17.07 -13.39
N ASP A 186 -0.73 -17.58 -14.45
CA ASP A 186 -1.49 -18.28 -15.49
C ASP A 186 -1.98 -19.61 -14.89
N GLY A 187 -3.27 -19.89 -15.08
CA GLY A 187 -4.00 -20.89 -14.33
C GLY A 187 -3.28 -22.23 -14.25
N GLY A 188 -3.00 -22.68 -13.02
CA GLY A 188 -2.66 -24.07 -12.71
C GLY A 188 -3.84 -25.02 -12.94
N GLY A 189 -4.46 -24.95 -14.12
CA GLY A 189 -5.27 -26.03 -14.63
C GLY A 189 -4.30 -27.09 -15.13
N GLY A 190 -4.20 -28.20 -14.39
CA GLY A 190 -3.44 -29.35 -14.82
C GLY A 190 -3.76 -29.74 -16.27
N ASP A 191 -2.72 -30.06 -17.02
CA ASP A 191 -2.83 -30.84 -18.25
C ASP A 191 -3.58 -32.15 -17.91
N GLY A 192 -4.86 -32.19 -18.26
CA GLY A 192 -5.77 -33.21 -17.76
C GLY A 192 -7.15 -33.16 -18.38
N GLY A 193 -7.23 -33.33 -19.70
CA GLY A 193 -8.45 -33.84 -20.35
C GLY A 193 -9.28 -32.82 -21.14
N LYS A 194 -9.24 -32.96 -22.47
CA LYS A 194 -10.24 -32.44 -23.41
C LYS A 194 -11.67 -32.78 -22.95
N GLY A 195 -12.50 -31.76 -22.73
CA GLY A 195 -13.95 -31.90 -22.59
C GLY A 195 -14.67 -30.65 -23.08
N LYS A 196 -15.12 -30.64 -24.35
CA LYS A 196 -15.96 -29.60 -24.93
C LYS A 196 -17.28 -29.49 -24.15
N GLY A 197 -17.60 -28.30 -23.64
CA GLY A 197 -18.91 -27.95 -23.10
C GLY A 197 -19.25 -26.49 -23.35
N LYS A 198 -19.99 -26.22 -24.43
CA LYS A 198 -20.42 -24.89 -24.86
C LYS A 198 -21.62 -24.46 -24.00
N GLY A 199 -21.41 -23.58 -23.02
CA GLY A 199 -22.45 -23.04 -22.14
C GLY A 199 -22.46 -21.52 -22.16
N LYS A 200 -23.46 -20.94 -22.85
CA LYS A 200 -23.71 -19.49 -22.92
C LYS A 200 -24.70 -19.12 -21.81
N LYS A 201 -24.35 -18.15 -20.94
CA LYS A 201 -25.21 -17.29 -20.09
C LYS A 201 -24.29 -16.72 -19.00
N GLY A 202 -24.34 -15.46 -18.58
CA GLY A 202 -25.20 -14.33 -18.85
C GLY A 202 -24.69 -13.23 -17.92
N ALA A 203 -24.71 -11.98 -18.38
CA ALA A 203 -24.31 -10.85 -17.55
C ALA A 203 -25.25 -10.72 -16.35
N VAL A 204 -24.69 -10.72 -15.14
CA VAL A 204 -25.34 -10.17 -13.94
C VAL A 204 -24.35 -9.25 -13.25
N ASN A 205 -24.82 -8.03 -13.02
CA ASN A 205 -24.10 -6.92 -12.45
C ASN A 205 -24.54 -6.78 -10.99
N GLY A 206 -23.59 -6.56 -10.07
CA GLY A 206 -23.83 -5.85 -8.82
C GLY A 206 -24.38 -6.66 -7.64
N GLY A 207 -23.47 -7.18 -6.82
CA GLY A 207 -23.73 -7.57 -5.43
C GLY A 207 -22.42 -7.99 -4.80
N ALA A 208 -22.04 -7.38 -3.67
CA ALA A 208 -20.76 -7.58 -2.98
C ALA A 208 -20.63 -8.97 -2.29
N ASN A 209 -21.23 -10.00 -2.86
CA ASN A 209 -21.14 -11.38 -2.41
C ASN A 209 -20.82 -12.24 -3.63
N GLY A 210 -19.52 -12.44 -3.89
CA GLY A 210 -19.06 -13.31 -4.96
C GLY A 210 -19.61 -14.73 -4.77
N THR A 211 -19.69 -15.48 -5.86
CA THR A 211 -19.97 -16.92 -5.75
C THR A 211 -18.91 -17.59 -4.86
N VAL A 212 -19.26 -18.71 -4.21
CA VAL A 212 -18.33 -19.44 -3.34
C VAL A 212 -17.03 -19.74 -4.09
N ASP A 213 -17.14 -20.13 -5.36
CA ASP A 213 -16.01 -20.37 -6.26
C ASP A 213 -15.11 -19.14 -6.46
N GLU A 214 -15.68 -17.93 -6.66
CA GLU A 214 -14.89 -16.69 -6.82
C GLU A 214 -14.16 -16.27 -5.54
N VAL A 215 -14.77 -16.54 -4.37
CA VAL A 215 -14.14 -16.23 -3.07
C VAL A 215 -12.97 -17.17 -2.81
N ASP A 216 -13.11 -18.45 -3.12
CA ASP A 216 -12.02 -19.43 -3.00
C ASP A 216 -10.88 -19.10 -3.98
N GLU A 217 -11.18 -18.82 -5.25
CA GLU A 217 -10.17 -18.43 -6.23
C GLU A 217 -9.36 -17.20 -5.80
N ARG A 218 -10.03 -16.20 -5.19
CA ARG A 218 -9.36 -14.99 -4.69
C ARG A 218 -8.39 -15.32 -3.56
N LYS A 219 -8.79 -16.18 -2.63
CA LYS A 219 -7.93 -16.63 -1.52
C LYS A 219 -6.74 -17.43 -2.03
N GLU A 220 -6.92 -18.28 -3.04
CA GLU A 220 -5.82 -19.01 -3.67
C GLU A 220 -4.80 -18.05 -4.32
N VAL A 221 -5.29 -17.07 -5.10
CA VAL A 221 -4.43 -16.04 -5.68
C VAL A 221 -3.66 -15.27 -4.60
N GLU A 222 -4.35 -14.85 -3.55
CA GLU A 222 -3.75 -14.12 -2.43
C GLU A 222 -2.65 -14.93 -1.75
N ALA A 223 -2.89 -16.23 -1.47
CA ALA A 223 -1.90 -17.09 -0.87
C ALA A 223 -0.62 -17.20 -1.72
N VAL A 224 -0.76 -17.36 -3.04
CA VAL A 224 0.40 -17.41 -3.96
C VAL A 224 1.11 -16.06 -4.01
N VAL A 225 0.36 -14.95 -4.09
CA VAL A 225 0.92 -13.59 -4.09
C VAL A 225 1.75 -13.32 -2.83
N LEU A 226 1.20 -13.62 -1.66
CA LEU A 226 1.90 -13.46 -0.38
C LEU A 226 3.16 -14.34 -0.32
N GLY A 227 3.09 -15.58 -0.82
CA GLY A 227 4.25 -16.46 -0.93
C GLY A 227 5.36 -15.89 -1.81
N MET A 228 5.01 -15.38 -2.99
CA MET A 228 5.98 -14.76 -3.92
C MET A 228 6.64 -13.51 -3.35
N MET A 229 5.87 -12.66 -2.67
CA MET A 229 6.39 -11.46 -2.01
C MET A 229 7.36 -11.80 -0.87
N THR A 230 7.10 -12.89 -0.14
CA THR A 230 7.97 -13.37 0.93
C THR A 230 9.30 -13.86 0.38
N ILE A 231 9.29 -14.64 -0.70
CA ILE A 231 10.52 -15.17 -1.33
C ILE A 231 11.40 -14.04 -1.89
N LYS A 232 10.80 -12.97 -2.43
CA LYS A 232 11.54 -11.80 -2.94
C LYS A 232 12.36 -11.07 -1.86
N GLY A 233 11.94 -11.17 -0.59
CA GLY A 233 12.55 -10.47 0.53
C GLY A 233 13.77 -11.17 1.17
N SER A 234 13.96 -12.45 0.89
CA SER A 234 15.07 -13.28 1.39
C SER A 234 16.41 -12.97 0.70
#